data_AF-A0A0C4WUP2-F1
#
_entry.id   AF-A0A0C4WUP2-F1
#
_cell.length_a   1.000
_cell.length_b   1.000
_cell.length_c   1.000
_cell.angle_alpha   90.00
_cell.angle_beta   90.00
_cell.angle_gamma   90.00
#
_symmetry.space_group_name_H-M   'P 1'
#
loop_
_entity.id
_entity.type
_entity.pdbx_description
1 polymer ?
#
loop_
_entity_poly.entity_id
_entity_poly.type
_entity_poly.pdbx_seq_one_letter_code
_entity_poly.pdbx_strand_id
1 'polypeptide(L)'
;MMTLDDLSARSGSFAMHLARWRDGRQPNWEVLEVPEADRATVFYVMQRESLAALIAYLDALADHQLIDLNDAERLRIEVAELGDRI
;
A
#
# COMPACT_ATOMS: atom_id res chain seq x y z
N MET A 1 12.15 -4.73 15.66
CA MET A 1 10.78 -4.23 15.41
C MET A 1 10.64 -4.08 13.91
N MET A 2 9.66 -4.73 13.30
CA MET A 2 9.47 -4.77 11.85
C MET A 2 8.88 -3.46 11.32
N THR A 3 9.42 -2.87 10.25
CA THR A 3 8.88 -1.62 9.67
C THR A 3 8.20 -1.86 8.32
N LEU A 4 7.42 -0.89 7.83
CA LEU A 4 6.90 -0.90 6.44
C LEU A 4 8.04 -0.91 5.41
N ASP A 5 9.18 -0.31 5.73
CA ASP A 5 10.38 -0.33 4.90
C ASP A 5 11.03 -1.71 4.87
N ASP A 6 11.09 -2.41 6.00
CA ASP A 6 11.56 -3.81 6.06
C ASP A 6 10.66 -4.72 5.21
N LEU A 7 9.35 -4.52 5.22
CA LEU A 7 8.41 -5.26 4.39
C LEU A 7 8.58 -4.94 2.90
N SER A 8 8.76 -3.66 2.57
CA SER A 8 8.99 -3.21 1.20
C SER A 8 10.28 -3.78 0.61
N ALA A 9 11.35 -3.87 1.41
CA ALA A 9 12.60 -4.48 0.99
C ALA A 9 12.46 -5.99 0.67
N ARG A 10 11.47 -6.66 1.26
CA ARG A 10 11.25 -8.12 1.11
C ARG A 10 10.21 -8.48 0.05
N SER A 11 9.35 -7.55 -0.36
CA SER A 11 8.26 -7.80 -1.31
C SER A 11 8.06 -6.63 -2.27
N GLY A 12 8.35 -6.86 -3.55
CA GLY A 12 8.15 -5.86 -4.59
C GLY A 12 6.68 -5.44 -4.75
N SER A 13 5.73 -6.35 -4.50
CA SER A 13 4.30 -6.04 -4.51
C SER A 13 3.92 -5.11 -3.35
N PHE A 14 4.41 -5.40 -2.14
CA PHE A 14 4.21 -4.54 -0.99
C PHE A 14 4.84 -3.16 -1.21
N ALA A 15 6.07 -3.13 -1.72
CA ALA A 15 6.78 -1.90 -2.05
C ALA A 15 6.02 -1.04 -3.08
N MET A 16 5.45 -1.66 -4.11
CA MET A 16 4.63 -0.96 -5.11
C MET A 16 3.41 -0.28 -4.45
N HIS A 17 2.67 -1.01 -3.62
CA HIS A 17 1.50 -0.46 -2.95
C HIS A 17 1.88 0.64 -1.95
N LEU A 18 2.98 0.50 -1.22
CA LEU A 18 3.47 1.53 -0.30
C LEU A 18 3.97 2.77 -1.04
N ALA A 19 4.70 2.62 -2.16
CA ALA A 19 5.24 3.73 -2.95
C ALA A 19 4.13 4.58 -3.59
N ARG A 20 2.98 3.97 -3.96
CA ARG A 20 1.81 4.71 -4.47
C ARG A 20 1.29 5.74 -3.46
N TRP A 21 1.54 5.51 -2.17
CA TRP A 21 1.15 6.38 -1.08
C TRP A 21 2.24 7.36 -0.65
N ARG A 22 3.47 6.88 -0.46
CA ARG A 22 4.58 7.73 0.02
C ARG A 22 5.09 8.71 -1.03
N ASP A 23 5.23 8.24 -2.26
CA ASP A 23 5.94 9.00 -3.31
C ASP A 23 4.96 9.61 -4.33
N GLY A 24 3.65 9.39 -4.14
CA GLY A 24 2.63 9.78 -5.11
C GLY A 24 2.90 9.20 -6.49
N ARG A 25 3.58 8.04 -6.57
CA ARG A 25 4.07 7.48 -7.83
C ARG A 25 2.90 7.19 -8.75
N GLN A 26 2.71 8.09 -9.70
CA GLN A 26 1.66 7.95 -10.71
C GLN A 26 2.02 6.79 -11.64
N PRO A 27 1.03 5.98 -12.05
CA PRO A 27 1.24 5.02 -13.11
C PRO A 27 1.57 5.74 -14.42
N ASN A 28 2.15 5.00 -15.36
CA ASN A 28 2.34 5.51 -16.71
C ASN A 28 0.98 5.59 -17.42
N TRP A 29 0.35 6.76 -17.37
CA TRP A 29 -0.99 6.99 -17.92
C TRP A 29 -1.06 6.80 -19.44
N GLU A 30 0.03 7.03 -20.15
CA GLU A 30 0.11 6.86 -21.60
C GLU A 30 0.02 5.37 -21.96
N VAL A 31 0.68 4.51 -21.18
CA VAL A 31 0.61 3.04 -21.37
C VAL A 31 -0.77 2.50 -20.99
N LEU A 32 -1.43 3.10 -20.00
CA LEU A 32 -2.76 2.67 -19.56
C LEU A 32 -3.90 3.24 -20.41
N GLU A 33 -3.60 4.11 -21.38
CA GLU A 33 -4.58 4.76 -22.26
C GLU A 33 -5.72 5.46 -21.48
N VAL A 34 -5.45 5.96 -20.27
CA VAL A 34 -6.45 6.62 -19.42
C VAL A 34 -6.60 8.10 -19.83
N PRO A 35 -7.81 8.56 -20.17
CA PRO A 35 -8.08 9.96 -20.48
C PRO A 35 -7.67 10.88 -19.32
N GLU A 36 -7.09 12.05 -19.62
CA GLU A 36 -6.60 12.97 -18.59
C GLU A 36 -7.66 13.36 -17.56
N ALA A 37 -8.90 13.55 -18.02
CA ALA A 37 -10.06 13.83 -17.17
C ALA A 37 -10.35 12.76 -16.11
N ASP A 38 -9.96 11.50 -16.36
CA ASP A 38 -10.25 10.36 -15.48
C ASP A 38 -9.07 10.01 -14.57
N ARG A 39 -7.86 10.48 -14.86
CA ARG A 39 -6.62 10.08 -14.15
C ARG A 39 -6.69 10.33 -12.65
N ALA A 40 -7.26 11.45 -12.22
CA ALA A 40 -7.39 11.76 -10.79
C ALA A 40 -8.29 10.74 -10.07
N THR A 41 -9.46 10.45 -10.65
CA THR A 41 -10.41 9.46 -10.12
C THR A 41 -9.80 8.06 -10.11
N VAL A 42 -9.14 7.66 -11.20
CA VAL A 42 -8.47 6.36 -11.30
C VAL A 42 -7.35 6.26 -10.28
N PHE A 43 -6.53 7.31 -10.12
CA PHE A 43 -5.46 7.32 -9.13
C PHE A 43 -6.00 7.18 -7.69
N TYR A 44 -7.08 7.89 -7.37
CA TYR A 44 -7.78 7.76 -6.09
C TYR A 44 -8.25 6.32 -5.83
N VAL A 45 -8.85 5.66 -6.82
CA VAL A 45 -9.26 4.25 -6.72
C VAL A 45 -8.05 3.35 -6.49
N MET A 46 -6.98 3.55 -7.25
CA MET A 46 -5.73 2.77 -7.10
C MET A 46 -5.08 2.95 -5.73
N GLN A 47 -5.18 4.14 -5.12
CA GLN A 47 -4.70 4.40 -3.76
C GLN A 47 -5.54 3.61 -2.74
N ARG A 48 -6.87 3.66 -2.84
CA ARG A 48 -7.78 2.90 -1.97
C ARG A 48 -7.56 1.39 -2.07
N GLU A 49 -7.42 0.87 -3.28
CA GLU A 49 -7.13 -0.56 -3.50
C GLU A 49 -5.76 -0.94 -2.93
N SER A 50 -4.78 -0.04 -3.01
CA SER A 50 -3.45 -0.29 -2.44
C SER A 50 -3.46 -0.32 -0.93
N LEU A 51 -4.28 0.53 -0.29
CA LEU A 51 -4.47 0.51 1.15
C LEU A 51 -5.05 -0.84 1.60
N ALA A 52 -6.10 -1.31 0.94
CA ALA A 52 -6.70 -2.62 1.22
C ALA A 52 -5.68 -3.76 1.01
N ALA A 53 -4.88 -3.70 -0.04
CA ALA A 53 -3.83 -4.68 -0.31
C ALA A 53 -2.74 -4.70 0.77
N LEU A 54 -2.31 -3.54 1.28
CA LEU A 54 -1.33 -3.44 2.37
C LEU A 54 -1.86 -4.07 3.65
N ILE A 55 -3.12 -3.79 4.02
CA ILE A 55 -3.77 -4.39 5.20
C ILE A 55 -3.88 -5.90 5.04
N ALA A 56 -4.40 -6.38 3.91
CA ALA A 56 -4.54 -7.81 3.65
C ALA A 56 -3.19 -8.55 3.65
N TYR A 57 -2.12 -7.90 3.20
CA TYR A 57 -0.77 -8.45 3.26
C TYR A 57 -0.29 -8.60 4.72
N LEU A 58 -0.52 -7.59 5.56
CA LEU A 58 -0.19 -7.67 6.99
C LEU A 58 -1.00 -8.75 7.70
N ASP A 59 -2.28 -8.89 7.37
CA ASP A 59 -3.14 -9.96 7.88
C ASP A 59 -2.59 -11.33 7.51
N ALA A 60 -2.26 -11.55 6.24
CA ALA A 60 -1.68 -12.81 5.79
C ALA A 60 -0.35 -13.13 6.50
N LEU A 61 0.53 -12.14 6.71
CA LEU A 61 1.77 -12.36 7.44
C LEU A 61 1.51 -12.73 8.92
N ALA A 62 0.54 -12.11 9.56
CA ALA A 62 0.17 -12.44 10.94
C ALA A 62 -0.45 -13.84 11.04
N ASP A 63 -1.38 -14.18 10.15
CA ASP A 63 -2.06 -15.47 10.11
C ASP A 63 -1.07 -16.63 9.88
N HIS A 64 -0.03 -16.39 9.07
CA HIS A 64 1.05 -17.33 8.83
C HIS A 64 2.22 -17.25 9.83
N GLN A 65 2.09 -16.44 10.90
CA GLN A 65 3.12 -16.26 11.94
C GLN A 65 4.49 -15.81 11.39
N LEU A 66 4.48 -15.06 10.28
CA LEU A 66 5.68 -14.51 9.64
C LEU A 66 6.11 -13.17 10.23
N ILE A 67 5.23 -12.55 11.03
CA ILE A 67 5.50 -11.37 11.85
C ILE A 67 4.85 -11.55 13.23
N ASP A 68 5.36 -10.85 14.24
CA ASP A 68 4.74 -10.81 15.57
C ASP A 68 3.39 -10.07 15.54
N LEU A 69 2.46 -10.46 16.41
CA LEU A 69 1.13 -9.87 16.47
C LEU A 69 1.18 -8.37 16.80
N ASN A 70 2.08 -7.94 17.71
CA ASN A 70 2.20 -6.52 18.05
C ASN A 70 2.76 -5.71 16.88
N ASP A 71 3.71 -6.29 16.12
CA ASP A 71 4.23 -5.68 14.90
C ASP A 71 3.12 -5.60 13.84
N ALA A 72 2.28 -6.63 13.68
CA ALA A 72 1.15 -6.61 12.76
C ALA A 72 0.13 -5.52 13.12
N GLU A 73 -0.28 -5.42 14.39
CA GLU A 73 -1.23 -4.41 14.87
C GLU A 73 -0.69 -2.99 14.67
N ARG A 74 0.56 -2.73 15.06
CA ARG A 74 1.17 -1.41 14.87
C ARG A 74 1.26 -1.05 13.38
N LEU A 75 1.72 -1.96 12.53
CA LEU A 75 1.85 -1.71 11.10
C LEU A 75 0.48 -1.48 10.43
N ARG A 76 -0.59 -2.14 10.89
CA ARG A 76 -1.97 -1.87 10.43
C ARG A 76 -2.40 -0.44 10.75
N ILE A 77 -2.09 0.05 11.95
CA ILE A 77 -2.38 1.44 12.35
C ILE A 77 -1.59 2.40 11.46
N GLU A 78 -0.29 2.17 11.26
CA GLU A 78 0.52 3.01 10.36
C GLU A 78 -0.02 3.05 8.93
N VAL A 79 -0.50 1.91 8.41
CA VAL A 79 -1.15 1.85 7.09
C VAL A 79 -2.48 2.61 7.09
N ALA A 80 -3.32 2.46 8.13
CA ALA A 80 -4.58 3.19 8.25
C ALA A 80 -4.37 4.72 8.30
N GLU A 81 -3.35 5.20 9.02
CA GLU A 81 -2.98 6.61 9.09
C GLU A 81 -2.49 7.20 7.74
N LEU A 82 -2.01 6.35 6.82
CA LEU A 82 -1.78 6.77 5.43
C LEU A 82 -3.12 6.99 4.71
N GLY A 83 -4.11 6.12 4.97
CA GLY A 83 -5.46 6.18 4.43
C GLY A 83 -6.21 7.47 4.75
N ASP A 84 -6.09 7.96 5.98
CA ASP A 84 -6.74 9.18 6.47
C ASP A 84 -6.24 10.49 5.83
N ARG A 85 -5.20 10.42 4.99
CA ARG A 85 -4.60 11.57 4.30
C ARG A 85 -5.18 11.84 2.91
N ILE A 86 -6.17 11.05 2.46
CA ILE A 86 -6.91 11.31 1.21
C ILE A 86 -8.11 12.21 1.48
#